data_AF-A0A1B8YP30-F1
#
_entry.id   AF-A0A1B8YP30-F1
#
_cell.length_a   1.000
_cell.length_b   1.000
_cell.length_c   1.000
_cell.angle_alpha   90.00
_cell.angle_beta   90.00
_cell.angle_gamma   90.00
#
_symmetry.space_group_name_H-M   'P 1'
#
loop_
_entity.id
_entity.type
_entity.pdbx_description
1 polymer ?
#
loop_
_entity_poly.entity_id
_entity_poly.type
_entity_poly.pdbx_seq_one_letter_code
_entity_poly.pdbx_strand_id
1 'polypeptide(L)' 'MFITSYDDTSRNIINVQRNSMNFLTLFSEWTGIKEPTIPENCKMLSNEICENQDDVLNFSNNIMKYSSLPEDKIPE' A
#
# COMPACT_ATOMS: atom_id res chain seq x y z
N MET A 1 -7.69 2.69 3.65
CA MET A 1 -8.05 1.65 2.65
C MET A 1 -8.77 0.52 3.36
N PHE A 2 -9.77 -0.10 2.74
CA PHE A 2 -10.39 -1.33 3.22
C PHE A 2 -10.62 -2.27 2.04
N ILE A 3 -10.57 -3.58 2.30
CA ILE A 3 -10.84 -4.65 1.36
C ILE A 3 -11.93 -5.51 2.00
N THR A 4 -12.90 -5.96 1.21
CA THR A 4 -14.02 -6.78 1.69
C THR A 4 -14.15 -8.01 0.80
N SER A 5 -14.19 -9.21 1.38
CA SER A 5 -14.73 -10.40 0.71
C SER A 5 -16.19 -10.62 1.11
N TYR A 6 -16.95 -11.27 0.23
CA TYR A 6 -18.35 -11.62 0.48
C TYR A 6 -18.52 -12.63 1.64
N ASP A 7 -17.54 -13.51 1.82
CA ASP A 7 -17.56 -14.65 2.74
C ASP A 7 -16.61 -14.49 3.94
N ASP A 8 -16.03 -13.29 4.14
CA ASP A 8 -15.14 -13.03 5.26
C ASP A 8 -15.89 -13.13 6.60
N THR A 9 -15.37 -13.98 7.50
CA THR A 9 -15.89 -14.15 8.86
C THR A 9 -15.07 -13.43 9.93
N SER A 10 -13.95 -12.83 9.53
CA SER A 10 -13.01 -12.17 10.43
C SER A 10 -12.48 -10.87 9.82
N ARG A 11 -12.06 -9.95 10.68
CA ARG A 11 -11.42 -8.70 10.29
C ARG A 11 -9.95 -8.74 10.65
N ASN A 12 -9.10 -8.55 9.66
CA ASN A 12 -7.66 -8.35 9.87
C ASN A 12 -7.32 -6.85 9.79
N ILE A 13 -6.44 -6.38 10.67
CA ILE A 13 -5.97 -4.99 10.70
C ILE A 13 -4.48 -4.95 10.39
N ILE A 14 -4.13 -4.18 9.37
CA ILE A 14 -2.76 -3.91 8.93
C ILE A 14 -2.45 -2.46 9.30
N ASN A 15 -1.48 -2.26 10.19
CA ASN A 15 -1.12 -0.94 10.75
C ASN A 15 0.12 -0.32 10.06
N VAL A 16 0.79 -1.08 9.21
CA VAL A 16 1.97 -0.63 8.46
C VAL A 16 1.56 0.17 7.23
N GLN A 17 2.35 1.18 6.89
CA GLN A 17 2.12 2.05 5.74
C GLN A 17 2.14 1.24 4.43
N ARG A 18 1.26 1.64 3.50
CA ARG A 18 1.19 1.08 2.15
C ARG A 18 1.19 2.20 1.13
N ASN A 19 1.99 2.02 0.10
CA ASN A 19 2.12 2.92 -1.03
C ASN A 19 1.19 2.47 -2.17
N SER A 20 0.38 3.38 -2.70
CA SER A 20 -0.55 3.12 -3.80
C SER A 20 0.13 2.68 -5.09
N MET A 21 1.42 3.01 -5.29
CA MET A 21 2.20 2.52 -6.44
C MET A 21 2.35 0.99 -6.44
N ASN A 22 2.23 0.33 -5.28
CA ASN A 22 2.26 -1.13 -5.16
C ASN A 22 0.86 -1.77 -5.20
N PHE A 23 -0.16 -1.05 -5.71
CA PHE A 23 -1.52 -1.55 -5.77
C PHE A 23 -1.64 -2.88 -6.51
N LEU A 24 -0.93 -3.05 -7.64
CA LEU A 24 -1.01 -4.29 -8.41
C LEU A 24 -0.46 -5.50 -7.65
N THR A 25 0.62 -5.32 -6.88
CA THR A 25 1.15 -6.38 -5.98
C THR A 25 0.15 -6.73 -4.89
N LEU A 26 -0.49 -5.74 -4.26
CA LEU A 26 -1.52 -5.99 -3.25
C LEU A 26 -2.73 -6.71 -3.87
N PHE A 27 -3.18 -6.25 -5.04
CA PHE A 27 -4.33 -6.81 -5.73
C PHE A 27 -4.08 -8.24 -6.19
N SER A 28 -2.88 -8.54 -6.71
CA SER A 28 -2.51 -9.90 -7.10
C SER A 28 -2.44 -10.84 -5.90
N GLU A 29 -1.85 -10.40 -4.78
CA GLU A 29 -1.84 -11.17 -3.51
C GLU A 29 -3.27 -11.46 -3.02
N TRP A 30 -4.15 -10.46 -3.04
CA TRP A 30 -5.53 -10.60 -2.59
C TRP A 30 -6.34 -11.61 -3.42
N THR A 31 -6.20 -11.54 -4.74
CA THR A 31 -7.00 -12.32 -5.68
C THR A 31 -6.38 -13.66 -6.05
N GLY A 32 -5.11 -13.88 -5.70
CA GLY A 32 -4.32 -15.04 -6.11
C GLY A 32 -3.89 -15.03 -7.57
N ILE A 33 -4.03 -13.89 -8.27
CA ILE A 33 -3.53 -13.72 -9.65
C ILE A 33 -2.01 -13.83 -9.65
N LYS A 34 -1.48 -14.60 -10.60
CA LYS A 34 -0.04 -14.70 -10.85
C LYS A 34 0.27 -14.12 -12.21
N GLU A 35 1.11 -13.10 -12.24
CA GLU A 35 1.53 -12.40 -13.44
C GLU A 35 3.02 -12.08 -13.31
N PRO A 36 3.90 -12.62 -14.17
CA PRO A 36 5.35 -12.47 -14.03
C PRO A 36 5.85 -11.02 -13.97
N THR A 37 5.09 -10.07 -14.51
CA THR A 37 5.44 -8.65 -14.49
C THR A 37 5.07 -7.93 -13.18
N ILE A 38 4.30 -8.56 -12.30
CA ILE A 38 3.94 -8.02 -10.99
C ILE A 38 4.91 -8.58 -9.93
N PRO A 39 5.65 -7.73 -9.19
CA PRO A 39 6.53 -8.20 -8.12
C PRO A 39 5.74 -8.85 -6.97
N GLU A 40 6.20 -10.01 -6.49
CA GLU A 40 5.66 -10.74 -5.32
C GLU A 40 6.65 -10.74 -4.14
N ASN A 41 7.50 -9.72 -4.04
CA ASN A 41 8.60 -9.66 -3.08
C ASN A 41 8.22 -9.20 -1.67
N CYS A 42 6.95 -8.85 -1.42
CA CYS A 42 6.47 -8.49 -0.09
C CYS A 42 5.01 -8.92 0.13
N LYS A 43 4.68 -9.27 1.38
CA LYS A 43 3.31 -9.58 1.82
C LYS A 43 2.54 -8.30 2.20
N MET A 44 1.91 -7.69 1.20
CA MET A 44 1.14 -6.45 1.34
C MET A 44 -0.07 -6.62 2.27
N LEU A 45 -0.69 -7.80 2.32
CA LEU A 45 -1.82 -8.12 3.20
C LEU A 45 -1.41 -8.61 4.60
N SER A 46 -0.24 -8.21 5.08
CA SER A 46 0.27 -8.54 6.42
C SER A 46 0.86 -7.30 7.12
N ASN A 47 1.30 -7.45 8.37
CA ASN A 47 2.05 -6.40 9.09
C ASN A 47 3.57 -6.41 8.77
N GLU A 48 3.98 -7.08 7.70
CA GLU A 48 5.36 -7.03 7.21
C GLU A 48 5.71 -5.61 6.72
N ILE A 49 6.93 -5.17 7.03
CA ILE A 49 7.49 -3.90 6.56
C ILE A 49 8.04 -4.13 5.15
N CYS A 50 7.31 -3.66 4.14
CA CYS A 50 7.78 -3.68 2.76
C CYS A 50 8.71 -2.50 2.49
N GLU A 51 9.67 -2.68 1.59
CA GLU A 51 10.46 -1.58 1.06
C GLU A 51 9.60 -0.64 0.19
N ASN A 52 10.08 0.60 -0.01
CA ASN A 52 9.48 1.60 -0.89
C ASN A 52 8.00 1.96 -0.59
N GLN A 53 7.56 1.77 0.66
CA GLN A 53 6.20 2.16 1.10
C GLN A 53 6.08 3.64 1.53
N ASP A 54 7.21 4.34 1.65
CA ASP A 54 7.26 5.76 2.02
C ASP A 54 7.42 6.67 0.79
N ASP A 55 7.38 6.14 -0.43
CA ASP A 55 7.55 6.94 -1.64
C ASP A 55 6.22 7.51 -2.16
N VAL A 56 6.20 8.78 -2.55
CA VAL A 56 5.04 9.47 -3.13
C VAL A 56 5.44 10.27 -4.35
N LEU A 57 4.50 10.45 -5.27
CA LEU A 57 4.66 11.32 -6.44
C LEU A 57 4.15 12.71 -6.09
N ASN A 58 5.00 13.73 -6.25
CA ASN A 58 4.57 15.12 -6.13
C ASN A 58 3.92 15.63 -7.43
N PHE A 59 3.37 16.84 -7.40
CA PHE A 59 2.72 17.47 -8.55
C PHE A 59 3.66 17.77 -9.73
N SER A 60 4.98 17.66 -9.53
CA SER A 60 6.00 17.76 -10.59
C SER A 60 6.44 16.38 -11.11
N ASN A 61 5.71 15.31 -10.75
CA ASN A 61 6.02 13.92 -11.07
C ASN A 61 7.37 13.42 -10.53
N ASN A 62 7.90 14.06 -9.50
CA ASN A 62 9.11 13.58 -8.82
C ASN A 62 8.71 12.66 -7.67
N ILE A 63 9.47 11.57 -7.53
CA ILE A 63 9.37 10.68 -6.37
C ILE A 63 10.06 11.36 -5.19
N MET A 64 9.37 11.43 -4.06
CA MET A 64 9.89 11.93 -2.79
C MET A 64 9.36 11.09 -1.62
N LYS A 65 9.93 11.28 -0.43
CA LYS A 65 9.48 10.58 0.78
C LYS A 65 8.24 11.25 1.37
N TYR A 66 7.20 10.48 1.68
CA TYR A 66 6.02 10.97 2.39
C TYR A 66 6.41 11.55 3.75
N SER A 67 7.32 10.89 4.46
CA SER A 67 7.91 11.40 5.70
C SER A 67 8.62 12.77 5.59
N SER A 68 8.94 13.24 4.37
CA SER A 68 9.53 14.57 4.14
C SER A 68 8.51 15.66 3.84
N LEU A 69 7.23 15.32 3.71
CA LEU A 69 6.17 16.30 3.48
C LEU A 69 5.91 17.11 4.77
N PRO A 70 5.58 18.41 4.64
CA PRO A 70 5.13 19.18 5.79
C PRO A 70 3.83 18.58 6.35
N GLU A 71 3.64 18.68 7.66
CA GLU A 71 2.38 18.29 8.28
C GLU A 71 1.21 19.08 7.68
N ASP A 72 0.15 18.37 7.32
CA ASP A 72 -1.11 18.99 6.93
C ASP A 72 -1.69 19.74 8.14
N LYS A 73 -1.69 21.06 8.07
CA LYS A 73 -2.33 21.90 9.08
C LYS A 73 -3.84 21.81 8.86
N ILE A 74 -4.52 21.03 9.70
CA ILE A 74 -5.98 21.05 9.78
C ILE A 74 -6.38 22.42 10.37
N PRO A 75 -7.14 23.26 9.65
CA PRO A 75 -7.65 24.52 10.21
C PRO A 75 -8.55 24.23 11.42
N GLU A 76 -8.40 25.02 12.49
CA GLU A 76 -9.31 25.01 13.66
C GLU A 76 -10.73 25.49 13.31
#